data_AF-A0A7D9KC43-F1
#
_entry.id   AF-A0A7D9KC43-F1
#
_cell.length_a   1.000
_cell.length_b   1.000
_cell.length_c   1.000
_cell.angle_alpha   90.00
_cell.angle_beta   90.00
_cell.angle_gamma   90.00
#
_symmetry.space_group_name_H-M   'P 1'
#
loop_
_entity.id
_entity.type
_entity.pdbx_description
1 polymer ?
#
loop_
_entity_poly.entity_id
_entity_poly.type
_entity_poly.pdbx_seq_one_letter_code
_entity_poly.pdbx_strand_id
1 'polypeptide(L)'
;MDNLCYQTAHAAERSPTYKKALKSHKPKHWDEFKKERNLVSRLVKQSHSSYLNDVIGASLDTNPKKFWSYVRTSKSESSGIPLLKFNDKLCVSDKSKADALNFQFHSVFTRENAPIPNKGQSPYTSISDLIINSQGVAKQLSELNP
;
A
#
# COMPACT_ATOMS: atom_id res chain seq x y z
N MET A 1 6.00 -6.88 2.64
CA MET A 1 6.44 -7.80 3.72
C MET A 1 7.45 -7.06 4.56
N ASP A 2 7.14 -6.89 5.84
CA ASP A 2 7.75 -5.87 6.69
C ASP A 2 9.23 -6.15 6.98
N ASN A 3 10.08 -5.15 6.70
CA ASN A 3 11.53 -5.17 6.88
C ASN A 3 11.92 -5.58 8.33
N LEU A 4 11.06 -5.27 9.30
CA LEU A 4 11.22 -5.66 10.70
C LEU A 4 11.08 -7.18 10.94
N CYS A 5 10.22 -7.87 10.18
CA CYS A 5 10.07 -9.33 10.23
C CYS A 5 11.28 -10.05 9.61
N TYR A 6 11.86 -9.47 8.55
CA TYR A 6 13.06 -10.00 7.90
C TYR A 6 14.30 -9.84 8.79
N GLN A 7 14.49 -8.66 9.41
CA GLN A 7 15.62 -8.41 10.32
C GLN A 7 15.55 -9.25 11.59
N THR A 8 14.35 -9.45 12.15
CA THR A 8 14.17 -10.30 13.35
C THR A 8 14.40 -11.78 13.05
N ALA A 9 14.04 -12.26 11.85
CA ALA A 9 14.37 -13.62 11.40
C ALA A 9 15.89 -13.82 11.27
N HIS A 10 16.59 -12.88 10.63
CA HIS A 10 18.04 -12.98 10.42
C HIS A 10 18.85 -12.86 11.73
N ALA A 11 18.34 -12.11 12.71
CA ALA A 11 18.90 -12.05 14.06
C ALA A 11 18.63 -13.35 14.86
N ALA A 12 17.45 -13.95 14.71
CA ALA A 12 17.10 -15.21 15.36
C ALA A 12 17.98 -16.38 14.90
N GLU A 13 18.37 -16.41 13.62
CA GLU A 13 19.31 -17.38 13.04
C GLU A 13 20.74 -17.26 13.59
N ARG A 14 21.08 -16.15 14.25
CA ARG A 14 22.38 -15.96 14.89
C ARG A 14 22.37 -16.34 16.38
N SER A 15 21.19 -16.64 16.95
CA SER A 15 21.03 -16.90 18.38
C SER A 15 21.74 -18.19 18.84
N PRO A 16 22.22 -18.24 20.10
CA PRO A 16 22.81 -19.45 20.67
C PRO A 16 21.84 -20.63 20.69
N THR A 17 20.55 -20.40 20.92
CA THR A 17 19.52 -21.45 20.94
C THR A 17 19.22 -22.01 19.55
N TYR A 18 19.26 -21.20 18.50
CA TYR A 18 19.23 -21.68 17.12
C TYR A 18 20.45 -22.57 16.79
N LYS A 19 21.66 -22.13 17.14
CA LYS A 19 22.89 -22.92 16.94
C LYS A 19 22.87 -24.23 17.73
N LYS A 20 22.31 -24.21 18.95
CA LYS A 20 22.12 -25.40 19.79
C LYS A 20 21.10 -26.37 19.19
N ALA A 21 19.98 -25.86 18.65
CA ALA A 21 18.98 -26.66 17.96
C ALA A 21 19.54 -27.34 16.70
N LEU A 22 20.33 -26.60 15.90
CA LEU A 22 21.04 -27.14 14.75
C LEU A 22 22.01 -28.27 15.11
N LYS A 23 22.83 -28.09 16.16
CA LYS A 23 23.85 -29.08 16.56
C LYS A 23 23.26 -30.35 17.19
N SER A 24 22.17 -30.20 17.95
CA SER A 24 21.63 -31.29 18.78
C SER A 24 20.58 -32.14 18.07
N HIS A 25 19.91 -31.61 17.04
CA HIS A 25 18.80 -32.26 16.31
C HIS A 25 17.64 -32.78 17.19
N LYS A 26 17.57 -32.40 18.48
CA LYS A 26 16.48 -32.84 19.36
C LYS A 26 15.29 -31.88 19.24
N PRO A 27 14.05 -32.40 19.17
CA PRO A 27 12.84 -31.56 19.11
C PRO A 27 12.75 -30.54 20.23
N LYS A 28 13.17 -30.91 21.45
CA LYS A 28 13.17 -30.03 22.63
C LYS A 28 13.95 -28.73 22.45
N HIS A 29 15.08 -28.76 21.74
CA HIS A 29 15.90 -27.57 21.50
C HIS A 29 15.29 -26.65 20.43
N TRP A 30 14.57 -27.23 19.45
CA TRP A 30 13.78 -26.45 18.50
C TRP A 30 12.60 -25.74 19.16
N ASP A 31 11.94 -26.38 20.13
CA ASP A 31 10.85 -25.76 20.88
C ASP A 31 11.33 -24.63 21.79
N GLU A 32 12.50 -24.81 22.44
CA GLU A 32 13.20 -23.78 23.20
C GLU A 32 13.50 -22.55 22.32
N PHE A 33 14.10 -22.76 21.15
CA PHE A 33 14.35 -21.69 20.17
C PHE A 33 13.06 -20.99 19.70
N LYS A 34 12.01 -21.74 19.36
CA LYS A 34 10.72 -21.14 18.91
C LYS A 34 10.12 -20.24 19.99
N LYS A 35 10.18 -20.65 21.26
CA LYS A 35 9.68 -19.86 22.40
C LYS A 35 10.44 -18.53 22.51
N GLU A 36 11.77 -18.58 22.49
CA GLU A 36 12.59 -17.37 22.54
C GLU A 36 12.39 -16.45 21.34
N ARG A 37 12.36 -17.01 20.12
CA ARG A 37 12.07 -16.25 18.91
C ARG A 37 10.72 -15.53 19.00
N ASN A 38 9.67 -16.25 19.40
CA ASN A 38 8.33 -15.69 19.56
C ASN A 38 8.30 -14.59 20.62
N LEU A 39 9.03 -14.79 21.73
CA LEU A 39 9.19 -13.79 22.79
C LEU A 39 9.85 -12.52 22.25
N VAL A 40 10.96 -12.64 21.54
CA VAL A 40 11.66 -11.49 20.92
C VAL A 40 10.76 -10.78 19.93
N SER A 41 10.10 -11.51 19.02
CA SER A 41 9.16 -10.91 18.06
C SER A 41 8.02 -10.17 18.77
N ARG A 42 7.50 -10.71 19.87
CA ARG A 42 6.47 -10.05 20.69
C ARG A 42 7.00 -8.78 21.32
N LEU A 43 8.18 -8.81 21.94
CA LEU A 43 8.80 -7.65 22.60
C LEU A 43 9.12 -6.54 21.60
N VAL A 44 9.61 -6.87 20.41
CA VAL A 44 9.85 -5.90 19.33
C VAL A 44 8.55 -5.23 18.90
N LYS A 45 7.48 -6.01 18.68
CA LYS A 45 6.16 -5.46 18.33
C LYS A 45 5.61 -4.57 19.44
N GLN A 46 5.73 -5.00 20.70
CA GLN A 46 5.27 -4.23 21.85
C GLN A 46 6.03 -2.91 21.99
N SER A 47 7.37 -2.95 21.92
CA SER A 47 8.23 -1.77 21.96
C SER A 47 7.92 -0.79 20.82
N HIS A 48 7.74 -1.32 19.60
CA HIS A 48 7.35 -0.51 18.46
C HIS A 48 5.98 0.15 18.65
N SER A 49 5.00 -0.59 19.17
CA SER A 49 3.67 -0.05 19.47
C SER A 49 3.72 1.04 20.54
N SER A 50 4.49 0.84 21.62
CA SER A 50 4.69 1.88 22.64
C SER A 50 5.34 3.13 22.05
N TYR A 51 6.41 2.98 21.24
CA TYR A 51 7.02 4.11 20.54
C TYR A 51 6.04 4.87 19.64
N LEU A 52 5.21 4.14 18.90
CA LEU A 52 4.20 4.74 18.04
C LEU A 52 3.17 5.57 18.83
N ASN A 53 2.66 5.04 19.94
CA ASN A 53 1.64 5.73 20.72
C ASN A 53 2.25 6.87 21.55
N ASP A 54 3.31 6.57 22.30
CA ASP A 54 3.82 7.45 23.34
C ASP A 54 4.76 8.52 22.79
N VAL A 55 5.47 8.24 21.68
CA VAL A 55 6.45 9.18 21.10
C VAL A 55 5.95 9.80 19.80
N ILE A 56 5.43 9.00 18.88
CA ILE A 56 4.94 9.51 17.58
C ILE A 56 3.54 10.10 17.72
N GLY A 57 2.62 9.42 18.39
CA GLY A 57 1.25 9.88 18.64
C GLY A 57 1.22 11.18 19.43
N ALA A 58 1.91 11.21 20.58
CA ALA A 58 2.04 12.43 21.38
C ALA A 58 2.76 13.58 20.66
N SER A 59 3.54 13.29 19.60
CA SER A 59 4.17 14.36 18.80
C SER A 59 3.18 15.10 17.91
N LEU A 60 1.95 14.61 17.72
CA LEU A 60 0.97 15.29 16.90
C LEU A 60 0.58 16.65 17.48
N ASP A 61 0.46 16.75 18.81
CA ASP A 61 0.10 18.00 19.50
C ASP A 61 1.33 18.91 19.75
N THR A 62 2.50 18.31 20.00
CA THR A 62 3.71 19.05 20.43
C THR A 62 4.66 19.39 19.28
N ASN A 63 4.78 18.53 18.27
CA ASN A 63 5.62 18.73 17.08
C ASN A 63 5.11 17.92 15.88
N PRO A 64 4.06 18.39 15.19
CA PRO A 64 3.44 17.67 14.08
C PRO A 64 4.41 17.25 12.96
N LYS A 65 5.53 17.98 12.78
CA LYS A 65 6.54 17.64 11.77
C LYS A 65 7.16 16.26 12.02
N LYS A 66 7.36 15.87 13.28
CA LYS A 66 7.94 14.57 13.65
C LYS A 66 7.00 13.43 13.26
N PHE A 67 5.71 13.58 13.55
CA PHE A 67 4.67 12.66 13.11
C PHE A 67 4.66 12.49 11.59
N TRP A 68 4.56 13.60 10.85
CA TRP A 68 4.52 13.55 9.38
C TRP A 68 5.82 13.06 8.74
N SER A 69 6.97 13.31 9.38
CA SER A 69 8.24 12.72 8.96
C SER A 69 8.22 11.21 9.11
N TYR A 70 7.74 10.70 10.25
CA TYR A 70 7.61 9.27 10.49
C TYR A 70 6.63 8.60 9.51
N VAL A 71 5.48 9.23 9.23
CA VAL A 71 4.53 8.73 8.22
C VAL A 71 5.17 8.66 6.85
N ARG A 72 5.93 9.69 6.44
CA ARG A 72 6.64 9.69 5.15
C ARG A 72 7.66 8.56 5.04
N THR A 73 8.42 8.30 6.10
CA THR A 73 9.38 7.17 6.13
C THR A 73 8.71 5.80 6.25
N SER A 74 7.48 5.74 6.76
CA SER A 74 6.72 4.49 6.91
C SER A 74 6.00 4.06 5.64
N LYS A 75 5.80 4.98 4.68
CA LYS A 75 5.42 4.58 3.34
C LYS A 75 6.58 3.73 2.81
N SER A 76 6.30 2.47 2.46
CA SER A 76 7.19 1.78 1.53
C SER A 76 7.39 2.74 0.37
N GLU A 77 8.63 2.94 -0.08
CA GLU A 77 8.89 3.68 -1.31
C GLU A 77 7.80 3.32 -2.31
N SER A 78 7.25 4.31 -2.99
CA SER A 78 6.40 4.05 -4.15
C SER A 78 7.29 3.42 -5.22
N SER A 79 7.77 2.20 -4.99
CA SER A 79 8.09 1.28 -6.05
C SER A 79 6.82 1.28 -6.87
N GLY A 80 6.88 1.89 -8.06
CA GLY A 80 5.73 1.93 -8.96
C GLY A 80 5.17 0.53 -9.18
N ILE A 81 4.13 0.41 -9.99
CA ILE A 81 3.51 -0.88 -10.29
C ILE A 81 4.62 -1.91 -10.59
N PRO A 82 4.73 -2.99 -9.78
CA PRO A 82 5.74 -4.02 -10.00
C PRO A 82 5.69 -4.56 -11.42
N LEU A 83 6.75 -5.23 -11.88
CA LEU A 83 6.73 -5.83 -13.21
C LEU A 83 5.55 -6.81 -13.32
N LEU A 84 4.73 -6.62 -14.34
CA LEU A 84 3.58 -7.48 -14.59
C LEU A 84 3.95 -8.55 -15.61
N LYS A 85 3.35 -9.73 -15.50
CA LYS A 85 3.42 -10.76 -16.55
C LYS A 85 2.09 -10.80 -17.26
N PHE A 86 2.09 -10.61 -18.58
CA PHE A 86 0.91 -10.64 -19.42
C PHE A 86 1.21 -11.38 -20.72
N ASN A 87 0.44 -12.43 -21.05
CA ASN A 87 0.66 -13.31 -22.20
C ASN A 87 2.11 -13.80 -22.33
N ASP A 88 2.66 -14.31 -21.23
CA ASP A 88 4.05 -14.77 -21.11
C ASP A 88 5.14 -13.73 -21.38
N LYS A 89 4.77 -12.45 -21.50
CA LYS A 89 5.70 -11.33 -21.62
C LYS A 89 5.75 -10.52 -20.34
N LEU A 90 6.93 -9.97 -20.06
CA LEU A 90 7.16 -9.12 -18.91
C LEU A 90 6.91 -7.65 -19.30
N CYS A 91 5.97 -7.00 -18.63
CA CYS A 91 5.62 -5.60 -18.80
C CYS A 91 6.50 -4.74 -17.89
N VAL A 92 7.58 -4.20 -18.45
CA VAL A 92 8.59 -3.40 -17.72
C VAL A 92 8.24 -1.91 -17.74
N SER A 93 7.81 -1.38 -18.89
CA SER A 93 7.48 0.04 -19.06
C SER A 93 6.07 0.35 -18.55
N ASP A 94 5.85 1.58 -18.07
CA ASP A 94 4.54 1.99 -17.54
C ASP A 94 3.42 1.89 -18.58
N LYS A 95 3.73 2.21 -19.84
CA LYS A 95 2.79 1.98 -20.95
C LYS A 95 2.40 0.51 -21.06
N SER A 96 3.37 -0.41 -21.06
CA SER A 96 3.08 -1.84 -21.20
C SER A 96 2.27 -2.40 -20.02
N LYS A 97 2.49 -1.86 -18.81
CA LYS A 97 1.70 -2.20 -17.62
C LYS A 97 0.28 -1.68 -17.74
N ALA A 98 0.12 -0.42 -18.16
CA ALA A 98 -1.19 0.21 -18.35
C ALA A 98 -2.01 -0.54 -19.41
N ASP A 99 -1.40 -0.88 -20.55
CA ASP A 99 -2.05 -1.63 -21.63
C ASP A 99 -2.46 -3.05 -21.16
N ALA A 100 -1.60 -3.74 -20.40
CA ALA A 100 -1.91 -5.07 -19.84
C ALA A 100 -3.07 -5.03 -18.84
N LEU A 101 -3.07 -4.05 -17.92
CA LEU A 101 -4.16 -3.86 -16.96
C LEU A 101 -5.47 -3.50 -17.67
N ASN A 102 -5.42 -2.59 -18.64
CA ASN A 102 -6.59 -2.20 -19.42
C ASN A 102 -7.21 -3.40 -20.14
N PHE A 103 -6.38 -4.25 -20.76
CA PHE A 103 -6.86 -5.47 -21.40
C PHE A 103 -7.51 -6.42 -20.39
N GLN A 104 -6.88 -6.64 -19.24
CA GLN A 104 -7.40 -7.54 -18.21
C GLN A 104 -8.74 -7.06 -17.65
N PHE A 105 -8.88 -5.77 -17.37
CA PHE A 105 -10.15 -5.23 -16.91
C PHE A 105 -11.21 -5.26 -18.01
N HIS A 106 -10.84 -4.92 -19.25
CA HIS A 106 -11.73 -5.01 -20.40
C HIS A 106 -12.25 -6.44 -20.62
N SER A 107 -11.41 -7.46 -20.47
CA SER A 107 -11.76 -8.86 -20.76
C SER A 107 -12.75 -9.47 -19.77
N VAL A 108 -12.78 -8.99 -18.53
CA VAL A 108 -13.68 -9.48 -17.48
C VAL A 108 -15.00 -8.73 -17.40
N PHE A 109 -15.16 -7.61 -18.12
CA PHE A 109 -16.47 -6.95 -18.19
C PHE A 109 -17.49 -7.84 -18.90
N THR A 110 -18.68 -7.94 -18.30
CA THR A 110 -19.81 -8.63 -18.88
C THR A 110 -20.26 -7.89 -20.14
N ARG A 111 -20.36 -8.60 -21.26
CA ARG A 111 -20.98 -8.09 -22.49
C ARG A 111 -22.49 -8.29 -22.38
N GLU A 112 -23.17 -7.28 -21.85
CA GLU A 112 -24.62 -7.28 -21.80
C GLU A 112 -25.18 -6.95 -23.19
N ASN A 113 -25.89 -7.90 -23.80
CA ASN A 113 -26.70 -7.67 -25.00
C ASN A 113 -28.15 -7.26 -24.65
N ALA A 114 -28.40 -6.88 -23.41
CA ALA A 114 -29.72 -6.47 -22.96
C ALA A 114 -30.03 -5.07 -23.51
N PRO A 115 -31.31 -4.79 -23.85
CA PRO A 115 -31.73 -3.43 -24.17
C PRO A 115 -31.46 -2.53 -22.96
N ILE A 116 -30.94 -1.32 -23.22
CA ILE A 116 -30.68 -0.32 -22.16
C ILE A 116 -31.98 -0.11 -21.38
N PRO A 117 -31.98 -0.29 -20.04
CA PRO A 117 -33.17 -0.10 -19.23
C PRO A 117 -33.72 1.32 -19.40
N ASN A 118 -35.01 1.42 -19.77
CA ASN A 118 -35.68 2.70 -19.86
C ASN A 118 -35.91 3.25 -18.44
N LYS A 119 -35.23 4.34 -18.07
CA LYS A 119 -35.36 4.99 -16.77
C LYS A 119 -36.61 5.87 -16.63
N GLY A 120 -37.45 5.95 -17.67
CA GLY A 120 -38.59 6.86 -17.73
C GLY A 120 -38.16 8.32 -17.93
N GLN A 121 -39.12 9.23 -17.81
CA GLN A 121 -38.84 10.67 -17.83
C GLN A 121 -38.20 11.09 -16.50
N SER A 122 -37.15 11.91 -16.57
CA SER A 122 -36.54 12.51 -15.37
C SER A 122 -37.56 13.38 -14.64
N PRO A 123 -37.73 13.24 -13.31
CA PRO A 123 -38.56 14.16 -12.53
C PRO A 123 -37.88 15.54 -12.37
N TYR A 124 -36.61 15.67 -12.74
CA TYR A 124 -35.83 16.89 -12.69
C TYR A 124 -35.80 17.58 -14.05
N THR A 125 -35.85 18.90 -14.04
CA THR A 125 -35.66 19.74 -15.23
C THR A 125 -34.25 19.56 -15.79
N SER A 126 -34.13 19.48 -17.12
CA SER A 126 -32.82 19.50 -17.77
C SER A 126 -32.07 20.77 -17.41
N ILE A 127 -30.80 20.62 -17.06
CA ILE A 127 -29.89 21.76 -16.96
C ILE A 127 -29.74 22.40 -18.33
N SER A 128 -29.54 23.72 -18.37
CA SER A 128 -29.23 24.44 -19.60
C SER A 128 -27.90 23.96 -20.19
N ASP A 129 -27.72 24.16 -21.49
CA ASP A 129 -26.47 23.81 -22.18
C ASP A 129 -25.27 24.47 -21.51
N LEU A 130 -24.18 23.70 -21.36
CA LEU A 130 -22.93 24.23 -20.86
C LEU A 130 -22.28 25.09 -21.95
N ILE A 131 -22.40 26.40 -21.83
CA ILE A 131 -21.78 27.35 -22.76
C ILE A 131 -20.37 27.68 -22.26
N ILE A 132 -19.37 27.13 -22.95
CA ILE A 132 -17.95 27.46 -22.70
C ILE A 132 -17.54 28.53 -23.72
N ASN A 133 -17.24 29.73 -23.25
CA ASN A 133 -16.75 30.83 -24.08
C ASN A 133 -15.30 31.20 -23.71
N SER A 134 -14.57 31.73 -24.70
CA SER A 134 -13.15 32.05 -24.54
C SER A 134 -12.88 33.10 -23.45
N GLN A 135 -13.77 34.08 -23.28
CA GLN A 135 -13.63 35.11 -22.23
C GLN A 135 -13.77 34.53 -20.82
N GLY A 136 -14.72 33.62 -20.61
CA GLY A 136 -14.94 32.94 -19.33
C GLY A 136 -13.78 32.03 -18.97
N VAL A 137 -13.21 31.33 -19.96
CA VAL A 137 -11.99 30.54 -19.76
C VAL A 137 -10.81 31.44 -19.41
N ALA A 138 -10.61 32.55 -20.13
CA ALA A 138 -9.53 33.50 -19.84
C ALA A 138 -9.66 34.10 -18.42
N LYS A 139 -10.87 34.46 -18.00
CA LYS A 139 -11.16 34.93 -16.65
C LYS A 139 -10.79 33.88 -15.60
N GLN A 140 -11.27 32.64 -15.76
CA GLN A 140 -10.96 31.54 -14.85
C GLN A 140 -9.45 31.29 -14.72
N LEU A 141 -8.72 31.32 -15.84
CA LEU A 141 -7.26 31.15 -15.84
C LEU A 141 -6.54 32.30 -15.12
N SER A 142 -7.03 33.54 -15.21
CA SER A 142 -6.43 34.70 -14.55
C SER A 142 -6.59 34.70 -13.02
N GLU A 143 -7.58 33.98 -12.51
CA GLU A 143 -7.90 33.88 -11.08
C GLU A 143 -7.21 32.69 -10.40
N LEU A 144 -6.47 31.87 -11.15
CA LEU A 144 -5.67 30.78 -10.58
C LEU A 144 -4.42 31.35 -9.90
N ASN A 145 -4.25 31.07 -8.60
CA ASN A 145 -2.99 31.34 -7.90
C ASN A 145 -1.91 30.32 -8.34
N PRO A 146 -0.70 30.78 -8.68
CA PRO A 146 0.41 29.92 -9.11
C PRO A 146 0.93 28.99 -8.01
#